data_AF-A0A1P8RA90-F1
#
_entry.id   AF-A0A1P8RA90-F1
#
_cell.length_a   1.000
_cell.length_b   1.000
_cell.length_c   1.000
_cell.angle_alpha   90.00
_cell.angle_beta   90.00
_cell.angle_gamma   90.00
#
_symmetry.space_group_name_H-M   'P 1'
#
loop_
_entity.id
_entity.type
_entity.pdbx_description
1 polymer ?
#
loop_
_entity_poly.entity_id
_entity_poly.type
_entity_poly.pdbx_seq_one_letter_code
_entity_poly.pdbx_strand_id
1 'polypeptide(L)' 'MLLGILDERGAVETTALASAVDAHPMTVATKCHELQAAGHVRQVSGGVYSITDTGEKHLAALSEH' A
#
# COMPACT_ATOMS: atom_id res chain seq x y z
N MET A 1 5.99 5.91 -3.42
CA MET A 1 4.93 5.94 -2.38
C MET A 1 4.31 4.54 -2.29
N LEU A 2 3.91 4.07 -1.10
CA LEU A 2 3.41 2.69 -0.87
C LEU A 2 2.20 2.34 -1.76
N LEU A 3 1.25 3.26 -1.91
CA LEU A 3 0.10 3.11 -2.80
C LEU A 3 0.52 2.97 -4.27
N GLY A 4 1.52 3.73 -4.74
CA GLY A 4 2.00 3.63 -6.12
C GLY A 4 2.61 2.28 -6.47
N ILE A 5 3.23 1.59 -5.51
CA ILE A 5 3.76 0.24 -5.74
C ILE A 5 2.61 -0.77 -5.87
N LEU A 6 1.55 -0.60 -5.07
CA LEU A 6 0.35 -1.43 -5.13
C LEU A 6 -0.48 -1.17 -6.39
N ASP A 7 -0.47 0.07 -6.89
CA ASP A 7 -1.09 0.45 -8.16
C ASP A 7 -0.34 -0.19 -9.35
N GLU A 8 0.98 -0.05 -9.40
CA GLU A 8 1.83 -0.61 -10.47
C GLU A 8 1.80 -2.14 -10.49
N ARG A 9 1.93 -2.77 -9.31
CA ARG A 9 2.17 -4.23 -9.19
C ARG A 9 0.94 -5.03 -8.78
N GLY A 10 -0.14 -4.35 -8.38
CA GLY A 10 -1.33 -4.98 -7.84
C GLY A 10 -1.12 -5.49 -6.41
N ALA A 11 -1.44 -6.76 -6.18
CA ALA A 11 -1.33 -7.38 -4.85
C ALA A 11 0.14 -7.66 -4.50
N VAL A 12 0.66 -7.03 -3.45
CA VAL A 12 2.07 -7.18 -3.02
C VAL A 12 2.16 -7.53 -1.55
N GLU A 13 3.11 -8.41 -1.23
CA GLU A 13 3.45 -8.76 0.15
C GLU A 13 4.14 -7.61 0.90
N THR A 14 3.88 -7.48 2.20
CA THR A 14 4.50 -6.49 3.10
C THR A 14 6.03 -6.50 3.02
N THR A 15 6.65 -7.67 2.93
CA THR A 15 8.11 -7.81 2.86
C THR A 15 8.66 -7.31 1.52
N ALA A 16 7.95 -7.57 0.43
CA ALA A 16 8.30 -7.05 -0.90
C ALA A 16 8.08 -5.53 -0.97
N LEU A 17 7.00 -5.02 -0.38
CA LEU A 17 6.77 -3.58 -0.23
C LEU A 17 7.89 -2.92 0.58
N ALA A 18 8.26 -3.51 1.71
CA ALA A 18 9.34 -3.03 2.57
C ALA A 18 10.69 -2.98 1.84
N SER A 19 10.99 -4.00 1.03
CA SER A 19 12.17 -4.01 0.18
C SER A 19 12.12 -2.92 -0.91
N ALA A 20 10.96 -2.71 -1.52
CA ALA A 20 10.79 -1.72 -2.59
C ALA A 20 10.89 -0.26 -2.09
N VAL A 21 10.54 0.00 -0.82
CA VAL A 21 10.65 1.33 -0.20
C VAL A 21 11.88 1.48 0.70
N ASP A 22 12.78 0.49 0.72
CA ASP A 22 13.94 0.43 1.62
C ASP A 22 13.58 0.76 3.08
N ALA A 23 12.52 0.12 3.59
CA ALA A 23 11.98 0.36 4.92
C ALA A 23 11.85 -0.94 5.72
N HIS A 24 11.69 -0.83 7.03
CA HIS A 24 11.46 -2.00 7.88
C HIS A 24 10.07 -2.59 7.65
N PRO A 25 9.92 -3.93 7.60
CA PRO A 25 8.63 -4.60 7.37
C PRO A 25 7.56 -4.19 8.38
N MET A 26 7.95 -3.94 9.63
CA MET A 26 7.05 -3.51 10.69
C MET A 26 6.48 -2.11 10.40
N THR A 27 7.30 -1.18 9.92
CA THR A 27 6.85 0.17 9.52
C THR A 27 5.89 0.11 8.34
N VAL A 28 6.16 -0.76 7.37
CA VAL A 28 5.26 -0.98 6.22
C VAL A 28 3.95 -1.62 6.67
N ALA A 29 3.99 -2.62 7.54
CA ALA A 29 2.80 -3.25 8.10
C ALA A 29 1.92 -2.24 8.84
N THR A 30 2.51 -1.38 9.68
CA THR A 30 1.79 -0.29 10.36
C THR A 30 1.14 0.65 9.36
N LYS A 31 1.88 1.12 8.35
CA LYS A 31 1.33 2.00 7.31
C LYS A 31 0.23 1.34 6.49
N CYS A 32 0.40 0.09 6.08
CA CYS A 32 -0.64 -0.68 5.39
C CYS A 32 -1.89 -0.84 6.26
N HIS A 33 -1.73 -1.05 7.56
CA HIS A 33 -2.85 -1.13 8.50
C HIS A 33 -3.58 0.22 8.64
N GLU A 34 -2.85 1.34 8.72
CA GLU A 34 -3.44 2.69 8.73
C GLU A 34 -4.19 2.99 7.43
N LEU A 35 -3.58 2.68 6.28
CA LEU A 35 -4.20 2.82 4.96
C LEU A 35 -5.43 1.91 4.81
N GLN A 36 -5.40 0.73 5.41
CA GLN A 36 -6.54 -0.20 5.40
C GLN A 36 -7.69 0.34 6.25
N ALA A 37 -7.39 0.91 7.43
CA ALA A 37 -8.38 1.56 8.27
C ALA A 37 -9.01 2.78 7.59
N ALA A 38 -8.24 3.50 6.77
CA ALA A 38 -8.73 4.59 5.93
C ALA A 38 -9.46 4.12 4.66
N GLY A 39 -9.46 2.81 4.35
CA GLY A 39 -10.12 2.24 3.18
C GLY A 39 -9.34 2.37 1.86
N HIS A 40 -8.06 2.76 1.91
CA HIS A 40 -7.19 2.93 0.73
C HIS A 40 -6.55 1.63 0.24
N VAL A 41 -6.35 0.67 1.13
CA VAL A 41 -5.82 -0.66 0.77
C VAL A 41 -6.69 -1.74 1.38
N ARG A 42 -6.66 -2.93 0.77
CA ARG A 42 -7.33 -4.12 1.28
C ARG A 42 -6.32 -5.24 1.42
N GLN A 43 -6.33 -5.89 2.59
CA GLN A 43 -5.58 -7.12 2.76
C GLN A 43 -6.30 -8.27 2.04
N VAL A 44 -5.58 -8.93 1.12
CA VAL A 44 -6.11 -10.05 0.31
C VAL A 44 -5.78 -11.39 0.97
N SER A 45 -4.61 -11.49 1.62
CA SER A 45 -4.13 -12.68 2.34
C SER A 45 -3.10 -12.28 3.39
N GLY A 46 -2.67 -13.20 4.27
CA GLY A 46 -1.78 -12.90 5.40
C GLY A 46 -0.50 -12.16 4.99
N GLY A 47 -0.49 -10.81 5.11
CA GLY A 47 0.61 -9.96 4.67
C GLY A 47 0.59 -9.51 3.20
N VAL A 48 -0.46 -9.80 2.42
CA VAL A 48 -0.61 -9.32 1.03
C VAL A 48 -1.65 -8.21 0.98
N TYR A 49 -1.27 -7.06 0.44
CA TYR A 49 -2.13 -5.89 0.30
C TYR A 49 -2.35 -5.56 -1.18
N SER A 50 -3.53 -5.05 -1.50
CA SER A 50 -3.87 -4.44 -2.79
C SER A 50 -4.44 -3.04 -2.56
N ILE A 51 -4.29 -2.17 -3.56
CA ILE A 51 -4.96 -0.88 -3.57
C ILE A 51 -6.48 -1.04 -3.82
N THR A 52 -7.28 -0.15 -3.26
CA THR A 52 -8.72 -0.04 -3.55
C THR A 52 -8.99 1.15 -4.47
N ASP A 53 -10.19 1.21 -5.05
CA ASP A 53 -10.63 2.38 -5.83
C ASP A 53 -10.44 3.72 -5.09
N THR A 54 -10.72 3.74 -3.77
CA THR A 54 -10.46 4.91 -2.92
C THR A 54 -8.97 5.21 -2.81
N GLY A 55 -8.13 4.19 -2.68
CA GLY A 55 -6.68 4.34 -2.65
C GLY A 55 -6.10 4.84 -3.96
N GLU A 56 -6.61 4.39 -5.10
CA GLU A 56 -6.23 4.86 -6.43
C GLU A 56 -6.53 6.36 -6.59
N LYS A 57 -7.73 6.79 -6.18
CA LYS A 57 -8.10 8.22 -6.16
C LYS A 57 -7.21 9.04 -5.25
N HIS A 58 -6.86 8.51 -4.07
CA HIS A 58 -5.98 9.19 -3.12
C HIS A 58 -4.54 9.31 -3.66
N LEU A 59 -4.03 8.26 -4.32
CA LEU A 59 -2.73 8.28 -4.98
C LEU A 59 -2.69 9.30 -6.13
N ALA A 60 -3.75 9.36 -6.94
CA ALA A 60 -3.87 10.35 -8.00
C ALA A 60 -3.81 11.78 -7.43
N ALA A 61 -4.59 12.07 -6.40
CA ALA A 61 -4.60 13.37 -5.73
C ALA A 61 -3.24 13.77 -5.12
N LEU A 62 -2.42 12.79 -4.71
CA LEU A 62 -1.07 13.02 -4.19
C LEU A 62 0.01 13.15 -5.26
N SER A 63 -0.24 12.63 -6.47
CA SER A 63 0.68 12.75 -7.61
C SER A 63 0.50 14.06 -8.37
N GLU A 64 -0.61 14.75 -8.16
CA GLU A 64 -0.91 16.07 -8.75
C GLU A 64 -0.36 17.26 -7.93
N HIS A 65 0.46 17.00 -6.89
CA HIS A 65 1.04 18.01 -6.01
C HIS A 65 2.56 17.90 -5.93
#